data_AF-A0A7L2Z395-F1
#
_entry.id   AF-A0A7L2Z395-F1
#
_cell.length_a   1.000
_cell.length_b   1.000
_cell.length_c   1.000
_cell.angle_alpha   90.00
_cell.angle_beta   90.00
_cell.angle_gamma   90.00
#
_symmetry.space_group_name_H-M   'P 1'
#
loop_
_entity.id
_entity.type
_entity.pdbx_description
1 polymer ?
#
loop_
_entity_poly.entity_id
_entity_poly.type
_entity_poly.pdbx_seq_one_letter_code
_entity_poly.pdbx_strand_id
1 'polypeptide(L)'
;QAYEEARKMDWQKYSEQLAAYKAQLSPAQAAALKEERKKRLAKRRSFRAKREMTVLGKPKRPRSGFNIFVSENFQASEGASPTAKLKQLFDTWQKLSSSQKQPYLQLAEDDKVRYKNEMKSWEAKMVELGRGDLIGSKKQRPKKKTAKTKKAKASSRESKAKSKLKKSEE
;
A
#
# COMPACT_ATOMS: atom_id res chain seq x y z
N GLN A 1 7.87 -24.61 42.02
CA GLN A 1 6.90 -24.03 42.96
C GLN A 1 7.11 -22.52 43.12
N ALA A 2 8.29 -22.05 43.56
CA ALA A 2 8.56 -20.59 43.71
C ALA A 2 8.27 -19.72 42.46
N TYR A 3 8.61 -20.19 41.25
CA TYR A 3 8.31 -19.45 40.01
C TYR A 3 6.79 -19.34 39.72
N GLU A 4 6.02 -20.36 40.07
CA GLU A 4 4.57 -20.36 39.86
C GLU A 4 3.87 -19.42 40.84
N GLU A 5 4.33 -19.39 42.09
CA GLU A 5 3.86 -18.45 43.11
C GLU A 5 4.19 -17.01 42.72
N ALA A 6 5.44 -16.74 42.31
CA ALA A 6 5.83 -15.44 41.79
C ALA A 6 4.96 -15.01 40.60
N ARG A 7 4.72 -15.91 39.64
CA ARG A 7 3.83 -15.65 38.50
C ARG A 7 2.39 -15.32 38.92
N LYS A 8 1.84 -16.02 39.92
CA LYS A 8 0.48 -15.74 40.44
C LYS A 8 0.42 -14.37 41.10
N MET A 9 1.41 -14.04 41.93
CA MET A 9 1.51 -12.73 42.58
C MET A 9 1.67 -11.60 41.55
N ASP A 10 2.53 -11.77 40.56
CA ASP A 10 2.72 -10.80 39.48
C ASP A 10 1.45 -10.62 38.64
N TRP A 11 0.71 -11.70 38.41
CA TRP A 11 -0.58 -11.62 37.72
C TRP A 11 -1.63 -10.83 38.51
N GLN A 12 -1.72 -11.04 39.83
CA GLN A 12 -2.61 -10.28 40.70
C GLN A 12 -2.26 -8.79 40.66
N LYS A 13 -0.98 -8.45 40.87
CA LYS A 13 -0.47 -7.07 40.77
C LYS A 13 -0.77 -6.45 39.41
N TYR A 14 -0.52 -7.17 38.31
CA TYR A 14 -0.80 -6.69 36.96
C TYR A 14 -2.29 -6.44 36.73
N SER A 15 -3.16 -7.34 37.20
CA SER A 15 -4.60 -7.21 37.05
C SER A 15 -5.14 -5.96 37.77
N GLU A 16 -4.70 -5.73 39.01
CA GLU A 16 -5.04 -4.54 39.80
C GLU A 16 -4.56 -3.25 39.11
N GLN A 17 -3.29 -3.21 38.69
CA GLN A 17 -2.71 -2.07 37.96
C GLN A 17 -3.44 -1.79 36.64
N LEU A 18 -3.81 -2.84 35.90
CA LEU A 18 -4.54 -2.69 34.64
C LEU A 18 -5.96 -2.17 34.87
N ALA A 19 -6.62 -2.59 35.96
CA ALA A 19 -7.94 -2.08 36.32
C ALA A 19 -7.88 -0.59 36.68
N ALA A 20 -6.92 -0.18 37.52
CA ALA A 20 -6.68 1.22 37.84
C ALA A 20 -6.36 2.06 36.59
N TYR A 21 -5.48 1.57 35.71
CA TYR A 21 -5.14 2.22 34.45
C TYR A 21 -6.39 2.41 33.57
N LYS A 22 -7.19 1.35 33.37
CA LYS A 22 -8.41 1.43 32.55
C LYS A 22 -9.44 2.40 33.14
N ALA A 23 -9.56 2.50 34.46
CA ALA A 23 -10.47 3.43 35.13
C ALA A 23 -10.05 4.89 34.94
N GLN A 24 -8.74 5.16 34.85
CA GLN A 24 -8.19 6.51 34.59
C GLN A 24 -8.39 6.98 33.14
N LEU A 25 -8.61 6.06 32.19
CA LEU A 25 -8.68 6.41 30.77
C LEU A 25 -9.99 7.10 30.39
N SER A 26 -9.87 8.21 29.66
CA SER A 26 -11.02 8.82 28.97
C SER A 26 -11.55 7.89 27.87
N PRO A 27 -12.86 7.88 27.58
CA PRO A 27 -13.44 7.13 26.47
C PRO A 27 -12.74 7.37 25.13
N ALA A 28 -12.28 8.60 24.88
CA ALA A 28 -11.56 8.95 23.65
C ALA A 28 -10.17 8.28 23.58
N GLN A 29 -9.44 8.25 24.70
CA GLN A 29 -8.13 7.60 24.80
C GLN A 29 -8.27 6.08 24.67
N ALA A 30 -9.28 5.49 25.30
CA ALA A 30 -9.58 4.06 25.17
C ALA A 30 -9.91 3.67 23.72
N ALA A 31 -10.70 4.49 23.02
CA ALA A 31 -10.99 4.29 21.60
C ALA A 31 -9.72 4.39 20.73
N ALA A 32 -8.86 5.40 20.98
CA ALA A 32 -7.60 5.56 20.26
C ALA A 32 -6.68 4.34 20.41
N LEU A 33 -6.52 3.82 21.64
CA LEU A 33 -5.73 2.61 21.90
C LEU A 33 -6.33 1.38 21.22
N LYS A 34 -7.66 1.24 21.19
CA LYS A 34 -8.34 0.14 20.49
C LYS A 34 -8.06 0.20 18.99
N GLU A 35 -8.15 1.38 18.38
CA GLU A 35 -7.85 1.57 16.96
C GLU A 35 -6.38 1.34 16.63
N GLU A 36 -5.45 1.79 17.49
CA GLU A 36 -4.03 1.50 17.34
C GLU A 36 -3.75 -0.01 17.39
N ARG A 37 -4.32 -0.72 18.39
CA ARG A 37 -4.22 -2.17 18.51
C ARG A 37 -4.74 -2.88 17.26
N LYS A 38 -5.88 -2.45 16.72
CA LYS A 38 -6.43 -2.98 15.46
C LYS A 38 -5.47 -2.74 14.29
N LYS A 39 -4.95 -1.52 14.12
CA LYS A 39 -3.98 -1.18 13.05
C LYS A 39 -2.72 -2.04 13.16
N ARG A 40 -2.19 -2.20 14.37
CA ARG A 40 -1.01 -3.04 14.63
C ARG A 40 -1.27 -4.50 14.29
N LEU A 41 -2.40 -5.06 14.70
CA LEU A 41 -2.76 -6.45 14.40
C LEU A 41 -3.01 -6.66 12.90
N ALA A 42 -3.67 -5.71 12.23
CA ALA A 42 -3.89 -5.75 10.79
C ALA A 42 -2.55 -5.70 10.01
N LYS A 43 -1.62 -4.83 10.43
CA LYS A 43 -0.25 -4.77 9.91
C LYS A 43 0.46 -6.11 10.11
N ARG A 44 0.44 -6.67 11.32
CA ARG A 44 1.05 -7.99 11.58
C ARG A 44 0.47 -9.10 10.71
N ARG A 45 -0.86 -9.12 10.54
CA ARG A 45 -1.54 -10.08 9.67
C ARG A 45 -1.12 -9.93 8.21
N SER A 46 -1.03 -8.70 7.69
CA SER A 46 -0.61 -8.47 6.30
C SER A 46 0.85 -8.85 6.05
N PHE A 47 1.75 -8.58 7.00
CA PHE A 47 3.14 -9.04 6.91
C PHE A 47 3.26 -10.56 6.96
N ARG A 48 2.51 -11.24 7.83
CA ARG A 48 2.50 -12.71 7.91
C ARG A 48 2.01 -13.32 6.59
N ALA A 49 0.90 -12.82 6.04
CA ALA A 49 0.39 -13.26 4.75
C ALA A 49 1.39 -13.00 3.62
N LYS A 50 2.03 -11.82 3.57
CA LYS A 50 3.06 -11.53 2.57
C LYS A 50 4.24 -12.49 2.67
N ARG A 51 4.74 -12.75 3.88
CA ARG A 51 5.85 -13.68 4.12
C ARG A 51 5.50 -15.09 3.68
N GLU A 52 4.29 -15.56 4.00
CA GLU A 52 3.79 -16.85 3.54
C GLU A 52 3.82 -16.96 2.01
N MET A 53 3.29 -15.95 1.29
CA MET A 53 3.35 -15.97 -0.17
C MET A 53 4.79 -15.97 -0.72
N THR A 54 5.72 -15.29 -0.04
CA THR A 54 7.13 -15.30 -0.41
C THR A 54 7.78 -16.67 -0.18
N VAL A 55 7.51 -17.31 0.96
CA VAL A 55 8.02 -18.65 1.28
C VAL A 55 7.47 -19.70 0.31
N LEU A 56 6.21 -19.58 -0.10
CA LEU A 56 5.59 -20.45 -1.09
C LEU A 56 6.02 -20.14 -2.54
N GLY A 57 6.98 -19.23 -2.74
CA GLY A 57 7.54 -18.93 -4.05
C GLY A 57 6.54 -18.31 -5.02
N LYS A 58 5.55 -17.54 -4.53
CA LYS A 58 4.56 -16.92 -5.42
C LYS A 58 5.25 -16.03 -6.46
N PRO A 59 4.98 -16.21 -7.76
CA PRO A 59 5.52 -15.39 -8.83
C PRO A 59 5.34 -13.88 -8.57
N LYS A 60 6.40 -13.10 -8.83
CA LYS A 60 6.34 -11.64 -8.74
C LYS A 60 5.46 -11.11 -9.87
N ARG A 61 4.67 -10.08 -9.55
CA ARG A 61 3.79 -9.39 -10.51
C ARG A 61 4.56 -8.93 -11.74
N PRO A 62 3.89 -8.86 -12.91
CA PRO A 62 4.55 -8.46 -14.13
C PRO A 62 5.04 -7.01 -14.01
N ARG A 63 6.24 -6.75 -14.52
CA ARG A 63 6.86 -5.43 -14.57
C ARG A 63 6.21 -4.60 -15.68
N SER A 64 5.93 -3.33 -15.37
CA SER A 64 5.54 -2.37 -16.40
C SER A 64 6.76 -1.86 -17.17
N GLY A 65 6.56 -1.31 -18.37
CA GLY A 65 7.65 -0.72 -19.16
C GLY A 65 8.41 0.36 -18.38
N PHE A 66 7.70 1.18 -17.59
CA PHE A 66 8.34 2.13 -16.69
C PHE A 66 9.16 1.46 -15.58
N ASN A 67 8.74 0.33 -15.02
CA ASN A 67 9.55 -0.38 -14.02
C ASN A 67 10.84 -0.92 -14.63
N ILE A 68 10.80 -1.37 -15.87
CA ILE A 68 11.96 -1.87 -16.62
C ILE A 68 12.91 -0.70 -16.89
N PHE A 69 12.40 0.41 -17.44
CA PHE A 69 13.15 1.64 -17.64
C PHE A 69 13.82 2.13 -16.35
N VAL A 70 13.08 2.18 -15.24
CA VAL A 70 13.65 2.56 -13.93
C VAL A 70 14.74 1.57 -13.52
N SER A 71 14.54 0.26 -13.64
CA SER A 71 15.56 -0.70 -13.22
C SER A 71 16.90 -0.57 -13.97
N GLU A 72 16.86 -0.15 -15.24
CA GLU A 72 18.06 0.06 -16.05
C GLU A 72 18.73 1.41 -15.77
N ASN A 73 17.93 2.46 -15.56
CA ASN A 73 18.43 3.83 -15.49
C ASN A 73 18.65 4.33 -14.04
N PHE A 74 18.19 3.59 -13.02
CA PHE A 74 18.25 4.05 -11.62
C PHE A 74 19.67 4.23 -11.09
N GLN A 75 20.59 3.34 -11.45
CA GLN A 75 21.99 3.44 -11.01
C GLN A 75 22.69 4.66 -11.63
N ALA A 76 22.48 4.89 -12.93
CA ALA A 76 23.05 6.01 -13.67
C ALA A 76 22.38 7.35 -13.37
N SER A 77 21.15 7.35 -12.84
CA SER A 77 20.45 8.61 -12.52
C SER A 77 21.12 9.36 -11.37
N GLU A 78 21.31 10.66 -11.57
CA GLU A 78 21.78 11.58 -10.54
C GLU A 78 20.66 11.93 -9.57
N GLY A 79 21.02 12.26 -8.33
CA GLY A 79 20.07 12.72 -7.32
C GLY A 79 20.48 12.35 -5.90
N ALA A 80 20.33 13.29 -4.97
CA ALA A 80 20.76 13.14 -3.57
C ALA A 80 19.97 12.08 -2.78
N SER A 81 18.78 11.70 -3.25
CA SER A 81 17.95 10.67 -2.60
C SER A 81 17.30 9.73 -3.63
N PRO A 82 16.99 8.47 -3.26
CA PRO A 82 16.22 7.55 -4.11
C PRO A 82 14.91 8.16 -4.63
N THR A 83 14.25 8.97 -3.80
CA THR A 83 13.02 9.67 -4.16
C THR A 83 13.26 10.75 -5.22
N ALA A 84 14.37 11.49 -5.13
CA ALA A 84 14.74 12.49 -6.14
C ALA A 84 15.07 11.82 -7.48
N LYS A 85 15.88 10.75 -7.46
CA LYS A 85 16.20 9.93 -8.64
C LYS A 85 14.95 9.42 -9.35
N LEU A 86 14.00 8.87 -8.59
CA LEU A 86 12.75 8.35 -9.15
C LEU A 86 11.88 9.44 -9.78
N LYS A 87 11.84 10.64 -9.18
CA LYS A 87 11.13 11.79 -9.77
C LYS A 87 11.75 12.19 -11.11
N GLN A 88 13.08 12.30 -11.18
CA GLN A 88 13.78 12.63 -12.42
C GLN A 88 13.54 11.58 -13.50
N LEU A 89 13.63 10.29 -13.16
CA LEU A 89 13.33 9.19 -14.10
C LEU A 89 11.88 9.22 -14.58
N PHE A 90 10.93 9.57 -13.70
CA PHE A 90 9.54 9.73 -14.11
C PHE A 90 9.38 10.86 -15.14
N ASP A 91 10.02 12.02 -14.90
CA ASP A 91 9.98 13.15 -15.84
C ASP A 91 10.65 12.81 -17.17
N THR A 92 11.80 12.13 -17.13
CA THR A 92 12.47 11.62 -18.33
C THR A 92 11.56 10.66 -19.09
N TRP A 93 10.95 9.70 -18.41
CA TRP A 93 10.01 8.75 -19.02
C TRP A 93 8.83 9.47 -19.68
N GLN A 94 8.26 10.51 -19.07
CA GLN A 94 7.17 11.28 -19.70
C GLN A 94 7.62 11.92 -21.02
N LYS A 95 8.85 12.46 -21.06
CA LYS A 95 9.43 13.13 -22.22
C LYS A 95 9.87 12.19 -23.34
N LEU A 96 10.11 10.91 -23.06
CA LEU A 96 10.48 9.92 -24.09
C LEU A 96 9.39 9.80 -25.16
N SER A 97 9.81 9.69 -26.42
CA SER A 97 8.92 9.47 -27.56
C SER A 97 8.29 8.08 -27.51
N SER A 98 7.22 7.87 -28.31
CA SER A 98 6.59 6.55 -28.45
C SER A 98 7.59 5.49 -28.90
N SER A 99 8.46 5.82 -29.85
CA SER A 99 9.51 4.94 -30.38
C SER A 99 10.54 4.57 -29.32
N GLN A 100 10.99 5.53 -28.50
CA GLN A 100 11.91 5.26 -27.39
C GLN A 100 11.28 4.41 -26.28
N LYS A 101 9.95 4.50 -26.11
CA LYS A 101 9.21 3.68 -25.16
C LYS A 101 8.95 2.26 -25.67
N GLN A 102 8.94 2.03 -26.99
CA GLN A 102 8.56 0.74 -27.57
C GLN A 102 9.34 -0.45 -27.01
N PRO A 103 10.69 -0.41 -26.89
CA PRO A 103 11.44 -1.55 -26.35
C PRO A 103 10.97 -1.93 -24.95
N TYR A 104 10.81 -0.95 -24.07
CA TYR A 104 10.32 -1.18 -22.70
C TYR A 104 8.89 -1.70 -22.65
N LEU A 105 8.02 -1.26 -23.57
CA LEU A 105 6.65 -1.76 -23.67
C LEU A 105 6.61 -3.21 -24.17
N GLN A 106 7.48 -3.58 -25.10
CA GLN A 106 7.62 -4.95 -25.58
C GLN A 106 8.12 -5.86 -24.47
N LEU A 107 9.20 -5.49 -23.77
CA LEU A 107 9.68 -6.26 -22.60
C LEU A 107 8.59 -6.38 -21.51
N ALA A 108 7.74 -5.37 -21.34
CA ALA A 108 6.63 -5.45 -20.40
C ALA A 108 5.54 -6.43 -20.85
N GLU A 109 5.33 -6.60 -22.16
CA GLU A 109 4.42 -7.62 -22.70
C GLU A 109 5.00 -9.02 -22.50
N ASP A 110 6.30 -9.20 -22.78
CA ASP A 110 7.01 -10.45 -22.54
C ASP A 110 6.96 -10.84 -21.05
N ASP A 111 7.13 -9.86 -20.14
CA ASP A 111 7.04 -10.10 -18.69
C ASP A 111 5.61 -10.47 -18.24
N LYS A 112 4.56 -10.03 -18.96
CA LYS A 112 3.19 -10.52 -18.73
C LYS A 112 3.06 -11.99 -19.14
N VAL A 113 3.68 -12.40 -20.24
CA VAL A 113 3.66 -13.80 -20.69
C VAL A 113 4.41 -14.68 -19.68
N ARG A 114 5.61 -14.25 -19.25
CA ARG A 114 6.38 -14.88 -18.16
C ARG A 114 5.51 -15.08 -16.91
N TYR A 115 4.90 -14.00 -16.41
CA TYR A 115 4.06 -14.07 -15.22
C TYR A 115 2.87 -15.01 -15.38
N LYS A 116 2.19 -15.02 -16.53
CA LYS A 116 1.08 -15.95 -16.79
C LYS A 116 1.54 -17.40 -16.71
N ASN A 117 2.69 -17.72 -17.30
CA ASN A 117 3.24 -19.08 -17.30
C ASN A 117 3.67 -19.50 -15.89
N GLU A 118 4.43 -18.66 -15.19
CA GLU A 118 4.84 -18.93 -13.80
C GLU A 118 3.64 -19.07 -12.86
N MET A 119 2.59 -18.24 -13.03
CA MET A 119 1.38 -18.33 -12.21
C MET A 119 0.63 -19.63 -12.44
N LYS A 120 0.52 -20.12 -13.68
CA LYS A 120 -0.12 -21.42 -13.96
C LYS A 120 0.61 -22.55 -13.24
N SER A 121 1.93 -22.59 -13.35
CA SER A 121 2.75 -23.62 -12.68
C SER A 121 2.66 -23.51 -11.15
N TRP A 122 2.69 -22.28 -10.63
CA TRP A 122 2.56 -22.04 -9.19
C TRP A 122 1.18 -22.44 -8.64
N GLU A 123 0.11 -22.10 -9.36
CA GLU A 123 -1.26 -22.50 -8.99
C GLU A 123 -1.41 -24.02 -8.99
N ALA A 124 -0.90 -24.71 -10.02
CA ALA A 124 -0.89 -26.18 -10.05
C ALA A 124 -0.19 -26.78 -8.83
N LYS A 125 1.00 -26.25 -8.47
CA LYS A 125 1.74 -26.66 -7.27
C LYS A 125 0.96 -26.40 -5.98
N MET A 126 0.22 -25.29 -5.89
CA MET A 126 -0.60 -25.00 -4.70
C MET A 126 -1.79 -25.96 -4.56
N VAL A 127 -2.38 -26.42 -5.67
CA VAL A 127 -3.43 -27.46 -5.64
C VAL A 127 -2.84 -28.77 -5.12
N GLU A 128 -1.69 -29.19 -5.66
CA GLU A 128 -1.00 -30.42 -5.27
C GLU A 128 -0.64 -30.43 -3.76
N LEU A 129 -0.20 -29.29 -3.23
CA LEU A 129 0.10 -29.12 -1.80
C LEU A 129 -1.14 -28.94 -0.91
N GLY A 130 -2.35 -29.07 -1.45
CA GLY A 130 -3.61 -28.88 -0.72
C GLY A 130 -3.88 -27.43 -0.31
N ARG A 131 -3.11 -26.46 -0.82
CA ARG A 131 -3.21 -25.02 -0.54
C ARG A 131 -4.07 -24.28 -1.58
N GLY A 132 -5.20 -24.89 -1.95
CA GLY A 132 -6.17 -24.30 -2.87
C GLY A 132 -6.75 -22.96 -2.37
N ASP A 133 -6.68 -22.69 -1.07
CA ASP A 133 -7.07 -21.41 -0.44
C ASP A 133 -6.34 -20.19 -1.02
N LEU A 134 -5.14 -20.40 -1.57
CA LEU A 134 -4.27 -19.35 -2.09
C LEU A 134 -4.49 -19.02 -3.57
N ILE A 135 -5.22 -19.90 -4.27
CA ILE A 135 -5.53 -19.78 -5.70
C ILE A 135 -6.79 -18.92 -5.81
N GLY A 136 -6.69 -17.85 -6.58
CA GLY A 136 -7.71 -16.82 -6.59
C GLY A 136 -9.05 -17.33 -7.12
N SER A 137 -10.03 -17.55 -6.24
CA SER A 137 -11.42 -17.32 -6.61
C SER A 137 -11.51 -15.92 -7.19
N LYS A 138 -11.89 -15.81 -8.48
CA LYS A 138 -12.06 -14.56 -9.23
C LYS A 138 -13.18 -13.66 -8.67
N LYS A 139 -13.19 -13.36 -7.36
CA LYS A 139 -13.98 -12.25 -6.83
C LYS A 139 -13.30 -10.98 -7.30
N GLN A 140 -13.82 -10.46 -8.42
CA GLN A 140 -13.54 -9.13 -8.91
C GLN A 140 -13.48 -8.17 -7.72
N ARG A 141 -12.33 -7.51 -7.53
CA ARG A 141 -12.26 -6.39 -6.59
C ARG A 141 -13.36 -5.42 -7.02
N PRO A 142 -14.33 -5.07 -6.16
CA PRO A 142 -15.32 -4.09 -6.54
C PRO A 142 -14.55 -2.83 -6.95
N LYS A 143 -14.69 -2.42 -8.21
CA LYS A 143 -14.11 -1.16 -8.67
C LYS A 143 -14.71 -0.08 -7.78
N LYS A 144 -13.90 0.46 -6.88
CA LYS A 144 -14.28 1.61 -6.05
C LYS A 144 -14.62 2.71 -7.05
N LYS A 145 -15.92 2.97 -7.28
CA LYS A 145 -16.35 4.12 -8.08
C LYS A 145 -15.77 5.33 -7.36
N THR A 146 -14.73 5.94 -7.93
CA THR A 146 -14.34 7.30 -7.57
C THR A 146 -15.56 8.15 -7.89
N ALA A 147 -16.35 8.49 -6.86
CA ALA A 147 -17.39 9.49 -6.99
C ALA A 147 -16.69 10.75 -7.52
N LYS A 148 -17.01 11.12 -8.75
CA LYS A 148 -16.61 12.40 -9.32
C LYS A 148 -17.29 13.47 -8.46
N THR A 149 -16.58 14.03 -7.49
CA THR A 149 -16.95 15.31 -6.89
C THR A 149 -16.63 16.42 -7.90
N LYS A 150 -17.36 16.44 -9.01
CA LYS A 150 -17.48 17.60 -9.91
C LYS A 150 -18.60 18.50 -9.36
N LYS A 151 -18.44 19.05 -8.15
CA LYS A 151 -19.30 20.13 -7.64
C LYS A 151 -18.65 20.87 -6.46
N ALA A 152 -17.45 21.41 -6.65
CA ALA A 152 -16.83 22.31 -5.66
C ALA A 152 -15.78 23.27 -6.23
N LYS A 153 -15.61 23.38 -7.56
CA LYS A 153 -14.60 24.26 -8.18
C LYS A 153 -15.17 25.37 -9.08
N ALA A 154 -16.50 25.50 -9.14
CA ALA A 154 -17.17 26.59 -9.87
C ALA A 154 -17.52 27.79 -8.97
N SER A 155 -17.80 27.59 -7.68
CA SER A 155 -18.24 28.71 -6.81
C SER A 155 -17.09 29.56 -6.22
N SER A 156 -15.83 29.14 -6.35
CA SER A 156 -14.69 29.93 -5.82
C SER A 156 -14.08 30.90 -6.84
N ARG A 157 -14.53 30.90 -8.10
CA ARG A 157 -14.02 31.79 -9.15
C ARG A 157 -14.90 33.03 -9.37
N GLU A 158 -16.16 32.97 -8.96
CA GLU A 158 -17.12 34.08 -9.13
C GLU A 158 -17.04 35.12 -7.99
N SER A 159 -16.68 34.70 -6.77
CA SER A 159 -16.53 35.62 -5.63
C SER A 159 -15.28 36.49 -5.71
N LYS A 160 -14.23 36.06 -6.43
CA LYS A 160 -12.99 36.85 -6.61
C LYS A 160 -13.09 37.87 -7.75
N ALA A 161 -14.05 37.72 -8.67
CA ALA A 161 -14.32 38.68 -9.74
C ALA A 161 -15.17 39.86 -9.25
N LYS A 162 -16.15 39.64 -8.36
CA LYS A 162 -16.99 40.73 -7.83
C LYS A 162 -16.30 41.64 -6.81
N SER A 163 -15.21 41.20 -6.16
CA SER A 163 -14.45 42.06 -5.24
C SER A 163 -13.44 42.97 -5.94
N LYS A 164 -13.11 42.73 -7.23
CA LYS A 164 -12.18 43.58 -7.98
C LYS A 164 -12.85 44.68 -8.80
N LEU A 165 -14.16 44.60 -9.03
CA LEU A 165 -14.91 45.62 -9.78
C LEU A 165 -15.53 46.71 -8.88
N LYS A 166 -15.52 46.52 -7.55
CA LYS A 166 -16.07 47.48 -6.57
C LYS A 166 -15.03 48.37 -5.88
N LYS A 167 -13.77 48.33 -6.33
CA LYS A 167 -12.67 49.15 -5.79
C LYS A 167 -12.10 50.15 -6.81
N SER A 168 -12.87 50.45 -7.86
CA SER A 168 -12.49 51.40 -8.91
C SER A 168 -13.55 52.49 -9.12
N GLU A 169 -14.45 52.69 -8.16
CA GLU A 169 -15.53 53.69 -8.25
C GLU A 169 -15.78 54.42 -6.91
N GLU A 170 -14.73 54.56 -6.10
CA GLU A 170 -14.64 55.55 -5.02
C GLU A 170 -13.23 56.13 -4.97
#